data_AF-A0A831WQR8-F1
#
_entry.id   AF-A0A831WQR8-F1
#
_cell.length_a   1.000
_cell.length_b   1.000
_cell.length_c   1.000
_cell.angle_alpha   90.00
_cell.angle_beta   90.00
_cell.angle_gamma   90.00
#
_symmetry.space_group_name_H-M   'P 1'
#
loop_
_entity.id
_entity.type
_entity.pdbx_description
1 polymer ?
#
loop_
_entity_poly.entity_id
_entity_poly.type
_entity_poly.pdbx_seq_one_letter_code
_entity_poly.pdbx_strand_id
1 'polypeptide(L)' 'MNQKERIEKDIKLFEENILKAERNKENSKILDLSIQYYEDTKYYLKKGDLFTAFGCINYAHGLLDAIIKKL' A
#
# COMPACT_ATOMS: atom_id res chain seq x y z
N MET A 1 -6.04 -16.01 11.16
CA MET A 1 -6.18 -14.97 10.14
C MET A 1 -6.05 -15.61 8.77
N ASN A 2 -7.06 -15.52 7.93
CA ASN A 2 -6.99 -16.00 6.55
C ASN A 2 -6.32 -14.96 5.63
N GLN A 3 -6.06 -15.32 4.37
CA GLN A 3 -5.38 -14.44 3.41
C GLN A 3 -6.15 -13.13 3.17
N LYS A 4 -7.48 -13.19 3.08
CA LYS A 4 -8.32 -12.02 2.86
C LYS A 4 -8.26 -11.06 4.06
N GLU A 5 -8.42 -11.58 5.28
CA GLU A 5 -8.31 -10.81 6.52
C GLU A 5 -6.91 -10.17 6.66
N ARG A 6 -5.86 -10.86 6.21
CA ARG A 6 -4.50 -10.31 6.18
C ARG A 6 -4.41 -9.09 5.26
N ILE A 7 -4.90 -9.20 4.03
CA ILE A 7 -4.86 -8.10 3.05
C ILE A 7 -5.69 -6.91 3.55
N GLU A 8 -6.89 -7.14 4.11
CA GLU A 8 -7.72 -6.09 4.69
C GLU A 8 -7.03 -5.36 5.85
N LYS A 9 -6.28 -6.10 6.68
CA LYS A 9 -5.45 -5.50 7.73
C LYS A 9 -4.31 -4.66 7.15
N ASP A 10 -3.63 -5.15 6.12
CA ASP A 10 -2.51 -4.44 5.49
C ASP A 10 -2.99 -3.18 4.73
N ILE A 11 -4.21 -3.20 4.16
CA ILE A 11 -4.89 -2.02 3.59
C ILE A 11 -5.07 -0.93 4.66
N LYS A 12 -5.64 -1.28 5.82
CA LYS A 12 -5.83 -0.33 6.92
C LYS A 12 -4.51 0.24 7.42
N LEU A 13 -3.48 -0.60 7.54
CA LEU A 13 -2.14 -0.15 7.93
C LEU A 13 -1.55 0.83 6.91
N PHE A 14 -1.79 0.61 5.61
CA PHE A 14 -1.34 1.53 4.57
C PHE A 14 -2.03 2.89 4.70
N GLU A 15 -3.35 2.89 4.91
CA GLU A 15 -4.16 4.10 5.13
C GLU A 15 -3.68 4.90 6.35
N GLU A 16 -3.29 4.24 7.44
CA GLU A 16 -2.73 4.89 8.63
C GLU A 16 -1.33 5.46 8.39
N ASN A 17 -0.47 4.73 7.65
CA ASN A 17 0.91 5.14 7.43
C ASN A 17 1.04 6.24 6.39
N ILE A 18 0.21 6.23 5.35
CA ILE A 18 0.29 7.24 4.29
C ILE A 18 -0.03 8.65 4.81
N LEU A 19 -0.84 8.77 5.88
CA LEU A 19 -1.09 10.04 6.56
C LEU A 19 0.17 10.66 7.18
N LYS A 20 1.20 9.85 7.46
CA LYS A 20 2.50 10.29 8.00
C LYS A 20 3.49 10.68 6.90
N ALA A 21 3.16 10.44 5.63
CA ALA A 21 4.06 10.73 4.52
C ALA A 21 3.97 12.21 4.12
N GLU A 22 5.09 12.91 4.17
CA GLU A 22 5.20 14.28 3.66
C GLU A 22 5.57 14.29 2.18
N ARG A 23 4.69 14.81 1.34
CA ARG A 23 4.93 14.94 -0.11
C ARG A 23 5.93 16.06 -0.38
N ASN A 24 6.97 15.75 -1.15
CA ASN A 24 7.93 16.71 -1.66
C ASN A 24 8.31 16.40 -3.12
N LYS A 25 9.13 17.26 -3.74
CA LYS A 25 9.50 17.13 -5.16
C LYS A 25 10.24 15.81 -5.46
N GLU A 26 11.03 15.31 -4.51
CA GLU A 26 11.88 14.12 -4.68
C GLU A 26 11.08 12.83 -4.54
N ASN A 27 10.11 12.78 -3.61
CA ASN A 27 9.35 11.56 -3.32
C ASN A 27 7.96 11.50 -4.00
N SER A 28 7.48 12.59 -4.60
CA SER A 28 6.12 12.68 -5.17
C SER A 28 5.76 11.51 -6.10
N LYS A 29 6.68 11.10 -6.98
CA LYS A 29 6.47 9.96 -7.90
C LYS A 29 6.36 8.63 -7.17
N ILE A 30 7.15 8.42 -6.11
CA ILE A 30 7.13 7.19 -5.31
C ILE A 30 5.83 7.13 -4.50
N LEU A 31 5.39 8.27 -3.93
CA LEU A 31 4.12 8.38 -3.23
C LEU A 31 2.93 8.14 -4.17
N ASP A 32 2.92 8.72 -5.36
CA ASP A 32 1.86 8.48 -6.34
C ASP A 32 1.83 6.99 -6.76
N LEU A 33 2.99 6.35 -6.90
CA LEU A 33 3.09 4.94 -7.25
C LEU A 33 2.61 4.03 -6.10
N SER A 34 2.92 4.34 -4.84
CA SER A 34 2.44 3.56 -3.70
C SER A 34 0.91 3.61 -3.60
N ILE A 35 0.31 4.78 -3.87
CA ILE A 35 -1.15 4.95 -3.93
C ILE A 35 -1.76 4.11 -5.05
N GLN A 36 -1.14 4.08 -6.25
CA GLN A 36 -1.63 3.26 -7.36
C GLN A 36 -1.68 1.78 -6.99
N TYR A 37 -0.62 1.24 -6.36
CA TYR A 37 -0.61 -0.16 -5.92
C TYR A 37 -1.59 -0.45 -4.78
N TYR A 38 -1.86 0.53 -3.91
CA TYR A 38 -2.94 0.43 -2.92
C TYR A 38 -4.33 0.36 -3.60
N GLU A 39 -4.58 1.17 -4.64
CA GLU A 39 -5.83 1.08 -5.43
C GLU A 39 -5.95 -0.27 -6.17
N ASP A 40 -4.85 -0.76 -6.75
CA ASP A 40 -4.79 -2.07 -7.40
C ASP A 40 -5.09 -3.19 -6.41
N THR A 41 -4.60 -3.09 -5.17
CA THR A 41 -4.93 -4.03 -4.10
C THR A 41 -6.44 -4.13 -3.92
N LYS A 42 -7.14 -3.00 -3.81
CA LYS A 42 -8.61 -2.97 -3.64
C LYS A 42 -9.32 -3.56 -4.85
N TYR A 43 -8.81 -3.30 -6.07
CA TYR A 43 -9.33 -3.87 -7.30
C TYR A 43 -9.24 -5.41 -7.31
N TYR A 44 -8.04 -5.96 -7.09
CA TYR A 44 -7.81 -7.41 -7.14
C TYR A 44 -8.49 -8.14 -5.97
N LEU A 45 -8.55 -7.51 -4.79
CA LEU A 45 -9.29 -8.05 -3.65
C LEU A 45 -10.79 -8.19 -3.96
N LYS A 46 -11.40 -7.18 -4.59
CA LYS A 46 -12.81 -7.23 -5.04
C LYS A 46 -13.05 -8.31 -6.11
N LYS A 47 -12.05 -8.59 -6.95
CA LYS A 47 -12.09 -9.65 -7.97
C LYS A 47 -11.85 -11.06 -7.40
N GLY A 48 -11.42 -11.17 -6.14
CA GLY A 48 -11.08 -12.46 -5.50
C GLY A 48 -9.68 -12.96 -5.86
N ASP A 49 -8.86 -12.17 -6.56
CA ASP A 49 -7.47 -12.50 -6.84
C ASP A 49 -6.60 -12.09 -5.63
N LEU A 50 -6.55 -12.98 -4.64
CA LEU A 50 -5.84 -12.73 -3.38
C LEU A 50 -4.32 -12.69 -3.56
N PHE A 51 -3.77 -13.43 -4.52
CA PHE A 51 -2.31 -13.46 -4.74
C PHE A 51 -1.82 -12.13 -5.30
N THR A 52 -2.49 -11.63 -6.35
CA THR A 52 -2.15 -10.33 -6.93
C THR A 52 -2.42 -9.20 -5.94
N ALA A 53 -3.56 -9.23 -5.23
CA ALA A 53 -3.85 -8.24 -4.19
C ALA A 53 -2.78 -8.20 -3.08
N PHE A 54 -2.33 -9.38 -2.62
CA PHE A 54 -1.26 -9.47 -1.62
C PHE A 54 0.08 -8.93 -2.16
N GLY A 55 0.41 -9.19 -3.42
CA GLY A 55 1.58 -8.61 -4.08
C GLY A 55 1.51 -7.08 -4.15
N CYS A 56 0.36 -6.55 -4.56
CA CYS A 56 0.15 -5.11 -4.68
C CYS A 56 0.31 -4.39 -3.33
N ILE A 57 -0.30 -4.89 -2.27
CA ILE A 57 -0.25 -4.20 -0.97
C ILE A 57 1.15 -4.22 -0.36
N ASN A 58 1.89 -5.31 -0.53
CA ASN A 58 3.28 -5.40 -0.07
C ASN A 58 4.19 -4.43 -0.83
N TYR A 59 3.97 -4.27 -2.15
CA TYR A 59 4.74 -3.32 -2.94
C TYR A 59 4.38 -1.88 -2.59
N ALA A 60 3.10 -1.58 -2.36
CA ALA A 60 2.66 -0.27 -1.87
C ALA A 60 3.34 0.10 -0.55
N HIS A 61 3.36 -0.81 0.43
CA HIS A 61 4.07 -0.62 1.70
C HIS A 61 5.58 -0.43 1.49
N GLY A 62 6.22 -1.25 0.66
CA GLY A 62 7.66 -1.12 0.38
C GLY A 62 8.04 0.24 -0.22
N LEU A 63 7.22 0.77 -1.13
CA LEU A 63 7.40 2.11 -1.68
C LEU A 63 7.19 3.20 -0.63
N LEU A 64 6.15 3.06 0.20
CA LEU A 64 5.83 4.03 1.23
C LEU A 64 6.90 4.06 2.33
N ASP A 65 7.37 2.89 2.77
CA ASP A 65 8.45 2.74 3.74
C ASP A 65 9.78 3.32 3.24
N ALA A 66 10.03 3.32 1.93
CA ALA A 66 11.21 3.94 1.35
C ALA A 66 11.23 5.47 1.49
N ILE A 67 10.09 6.11 1.72
CA ILE A 67 9.95 7.58 1.77
C ILE A 67 9.50 8.10 3.14
N ILE A 68 8.87 7.26 3.97
CA ILE A 68 8.61 7.59 5.37
C ILE A 68 9.91 7.40 6.15
N LYS A 69 10.48 8.50 6.67
CA LYS A 69 11.56 8.39 7.65
C LYS A 69 11.03 7.68 8.88
N LYS A 70 11.59 6.52 9.22
CA LYS A 70 11.52 6.01 10.60
C LYS A 70 12.22 7.03 11.49
N LEU A 71 11.45 7.73 12.32
CA LEU A 71 11.98 8.44 13.48
C LEU A 71 12.67 7.45 14.41
#